data_AF-A0A176TEY2-F1
#
_entry.id   AF-A0A176TEY2-F1
#
_cell.length_a   1.000
_cell.length_b   1.000
_cell.length_c   1.000
_cell.angle_alpha   90.00
_cell.angle_beta   90.00
_cell.angle_gamma   90.00
#
_symmetry.space_group_name_H-M   'P 1'
#
loop_
_entity.id
_entity.type
_entity.pdbx_description
1 polymer ?
#
loop_
_entity_poly.entity_id
_entity_poly.type
_entity_poly.pdbx_seq_one_letter_code
_entity_poly.pdbx_strand_id
1 'polypeptide(L)'
;MKSIKLLITVILTATLLSACSTVYHDSFDDNYEISLEEVVTDYDLWYVDYHRTTGTGDIPYVSRAFTLSFVNGILYANNNIVDIGRTGNGFGIDVGTYNTYNGLLETDHDLDGANDFEVTILSNNEIKLYNYRQNVSYYLIGYQINQFDYDKLFYENIEYFLQEYVGWAKVNTTGGYENAFDAENYLEFTPDNITTFRSSQDPFGMQIADVSWNYIGGYKVYDVAGYEDLKILTLNYDGGDIEKFELSVINDGRISLYNLNSETTYEFSGRGFIQFKKSEETKTEAKDIVRNDGRKRTKIIRETIERRNLK
;
A
#
# COMPACT_ATOMS: atom_id res chain seq x y z
N MET A 1 -27.25 44.78 19.46
CA MET A 1 -26.01 44.51 18.70
C MET A 1 -25.34 43.18 19.04
N LYS A 2 -25.44 42.63 20.27
CA LYS A 2 -24.81 41.32 20.62
C LYS A 2 -25.63 40.11 20.15
N SER A 3 -26.96 40.19 20.17
CA SER A 3 -27.86 39.07 19.81
C SER A 3 -27.96 38.81 18.30
N ILE A 4 -27.90 39.87 17.48
CA ILE A 4 -27.91 39.74 16.00
C ILE A 4 -26.59 39.15 15.49
N LYS A 5 -25.46 39.49 16.13
CA LYS A 5 -24.16 38.88 15.81
C LYS A 5 -24.14 37.39 16.13
N LEU A 6 -24.73 36.98 17.27
CA LEU A 6 -24.84 35.57 17.63
C LEU A 6 -25.71 34.77 16.66
N LEU A 7 -26.82 35.36 16.19
CA LEU A 7 -27.71 34.72 15.22
C LEU A 7 -27.03 34.50 13.87
N ILE A 8 -26.25 35.49 13.41
CA ILE A 8 -25.48 35.40 12.15
C ILE A 8 -24.38 34.34 12.26
N THR A 9 -23.69 34.24 13.40
CA THR A 9 -22.65 33.22 13.62
C THR A 9 -23.22 31.79 13.63
N VAL A 10 -24.40 31.57 14.22
CA VAL A 10 -25.03 30.23 14.27
C VAL A 10 -25.52 29.78 12.88
N ILE A 11 -26.03 30.71 12.05
CA ILE A 11 -26.49 30.41 10.68
C ILE A 11 -25.31 30.12 9.75
N LEU A 12 -24.18 30.82 9.92
CA LEU A 12 -22.94 30.56 9.16
C LEU A 12 -22.28 29.22 9.52
N THR A 13 -22.40 28.74 10.77
CA THR A 13 -21.89 27.41 11.13
C THR A 13 -22.79 26.26 10.69
N ALA A 14 -24.12 26.48 10.59
CA ALA A 14 -25.05 25.44 10.15
C ALA A 14 -24.98 25.15 8.64
N THR A 15 -24.56 26.14 7.83
CA THR A 15 -24.41 26.00 6.38
C THR A 15 -23.12 25.28 5.96
N LEU A 16 -22.13 25.17 6.85
CA LEU A 16 -20.86 24.47 6.59
C LEU A 16 -20.88 22.97 6.94
N LEU A 17 -21.95 22.47 7.56
CA LEU A 17 -22.07 21.06 7.99
C LEU A 17 -23.12 20.27 7.18
N SER A 18 -23.61 20.83 6.08
CA SER A 18 -24.48 20.11 5.15
C SER A 18 -23.62 19.44 4.07
N ALA A 19 -22.90 18.36 4.42
CA ALA A 19 -22.37 17.47 3.41
C ALA A 19 -23.57 16.78 2.74
N CYS A 20 -23.93 17.23 1.53
CA CYS A 20 -24.98 16.63 0.75
C CYS A 20 -24.42 15.35 0.11
N SER A 21 -24.87 14.18 0.54
CA SER A 21 -24.64 12.95 -0.21
C SER A 21 -25.67 12.88 -1.34
N THR A 22 -25.32 13.34 -2.53
CA THR A 22 -26.16 13.18 -3.71
C THR A 22 -25.96 11.78 -4.28
N VAL A 23 -27.04 10.98 -4.27
CA VAL A 23 -27.16 9.79 -5.11
C VAL A 23 -27.54 10.31 -6.49
N TYR A 24 -26.64 10.20 -7.47
CA TYR A 24 -26.88 10.68 -8.82
C TYR A 24 -27.78 9.68 -9.56
N HIS A 25 -28.97 10.14 -9.93
CA HIS A 25 -29.81 9.53 -10.96
C HIS A 25 -29.72 10.43 -12.18
N ASP A 26 -29.31 9.85 -13.32
CA ASP A 26 -29.23 10.50 -14.63
C ASP A 26 -30.55 11.21 -14.96
N SER A 27 -30.60 12.54 -14.79
CA SER A 27 -31.79 13.35 -15.02
C SER A 27 -31.46 14.51 -15.96
N PHE A 28 -32.02 14.44 -17.16
CA PHE A 28 -31.88 15.45 -18.22
C PHE A 28 -32.55 16.78 -17.83
N ASP A 29 -31.90 17.60 -17.00
CA ASP A 29 -32.28 19.00 -16.80
C ASP A 29 -31.03 19.89 -16.62
N ASP A 30 -31.07 21.09 -17.19
CA ASP A 30 -29.97 22.05 -17.49
C ASP A 30 -29.13 22.58 -16.29
N ASN A 31 -28.61 21.69 -15.45
CA ASN A 31 -27.43 21.94 -14.62
C ASN A 31 -26.27 21.13 -15.20
N TYR A 32 -25.05 21.64 -15.14
CA TYR A 32 -23.85 20.92 -15.58
C TYR A 32 -23.65 19.68 -14.67
N GLU A 33 -24.35 18.58 -14.96
CA GLU A 33 -24.20 17.30 -14.30
C GLU A 33 -22.90 16.68 -14.79
N ILE A 34 -21.91 16.56 -13.89
CA ILE A 34 -20.64 15.90 -14.18
C ILE A 34 -20.94 14.44 -14.45
N SER A 35 -20.55 13.94 -15.63
CA SER A 35 -20.75 12.56 -16.00
C SER A 35 -19.86 11.63 -15.16
N LEU A 36 -20.27 10.37 -15.00
CA LEU A 36 -19.45 9.41 -14.25
C LEU A 36 -18.08 9.18 -14.90
N GLU A 37 -18.00 9.22 -16.24
CA GLU A 37 -16.72 9.16 -16.97
C GLU A 37 -15.82 10.33 -16.55
N GLU A 38 -16.35 11.55 -16.52
CA GLU A 38 -15.59 12.73 -16.05
C GLU A 38 -15.14 12.53 -14.60
N VAL A 39 -15.98 11.98 -13.72
CA VAL A 39 -15.59 11.73 -12.31
C VAL A 39 -14.41 10.77 -12.21
N VAL A 40 -14.48 9.59 -12.84
CA VAL A 40 -13.44 8.56 -12.67
C VAL A 40 -12.15 8.89 -13.42
N THR A 41 -12.22 9.74 -14.45
CA THR A 41 -11.06 10.18 -15.25
C THR A 41 -10.51 11.56 -14.87
N ASP A 42 -11.10 12.26 -13.89
CA ASP A 42 -10.61 13.56 -13.39
C ASP A 42 -9.21 13.46 -12.73
N TYR A 43 -8.85 12.26 -12.26
CA TYR A 43 -7.56 12.00 -11.62
C TYR A 43 -6.80 10.89 -12.32
N ASP A 44 -5.49 11.09 -12.48
CA ASP A 44 -4.60 10.08 -13.04
C ASP A 44 -4.56 8.81 -12.18
N LEU A 45 -4.53 8.97 -10.85
CA LEU A 45 -4.39 7.90 -9.87
C LEU A 45 -5.50 7.97 -8.83
N TRP A 46 -6.12 6.83 -8.56
CA TRP A 46 -6.99 6.63 -7.42
C TRP A 46 -6.30 5.75 -6.39
N TYR A 47 -5.82 6.35 -5.30
CA TYR A 47 -5.30 5.60 -4.15
C TYR A 47 -6.41 4.82 -3.47
N VAL A 48 -6.23 3.51 -3.32
CA VAL A 48 -7.18 2.64 -2.62
C VAL A 48 -6.88 2.67 -1.12
N ASP A 49 -7.66 3.43 -0.37
CA ASP A 49 -7.62 3.44 1.09
C ASP A 49 -8.27 2.16 1.64
N TYR A 50 -7.48 1.10 1.62
CA TYR A 50 -7.96 -0.21 2.00
C TYR A 50 -8.35 -0.28 3.49
N HIS A 51 -7.76 0.54 4.35
CA HIS A 51 -8.09 0.60 5.78
C HIS A 51 -9.54 1.04 6.01
N ARG A 52 -10.10 1.85 5.11
CA ARG A 52 -11.50 2.29 5.15
C ARG A 52 -12.47 1.33 4.50
N THR A 53 -12.01 0.29 3.81
CA THR A 53 -12.88 -0.71 3.14
C THR A 53 -13.90 -1.29 4.12
N THR A 54 -15.18 -1.35 3.74
CA THR A 54 -16.27 -1.92 4.55
C THR A 54 -17.05 -2.97 3.78
N GLY A 55 -17.82 -3.79 4.50
CA GLY A 55 -18.63 -4.86 3.90
C GLY A 55 -18.07 -6.26 4.17
N THR A 56 -18.65 -7.26 3.52
CA THR A 56 -18.39 -8.69 3.81
C THR A 56 -17.71 -9.43 2.67
N GLY A 57 -17.81 -8.94 1.44
CA GLY A 57 -17.17 -9.55 0.27
C GLY A 57 -15.83 -8.93 -0.07
N ASP A 58 -15.37 -9.20 -1.29
CA ASP A 58 -14.07 -8.78 -1.80
C ASP A 58 -14.07 -8.75 -3.32
N ILE A 59 -13.39 -7.76 -3.89
CA ILE A 59 -13.05 -7.66 -5.30
C ILE A 59 -11.52 -7.75 -5.38
N PRO A 60 -10.96 -8.91 -5.79
CA PRO A 60 -9.54 -9.19 -5.59
C PRO A 60 -8.58 -8.17 -6.20
N TYR A 61 -8.84 -7.68 -7.42
CA TYR A 61 -7.96 -6.69 -8.04
C TYR A 61 -8.01 -5.33 -7.33
N VAL A 62 -9.17 -4.91 -6.79
CA VAL A 62 -9.29 -3.66 -6.04
C VAL A 62 -8.61 -3.78 -4.67
N SER A 63 -8.83 -4.88 -3.95
CA SER A 63 -8.25 -5.08 -2.60
C SER A 63 -6.75 -5.31 -2.59
N ARG A 64 -6.16 -5.68 -3.73
CA ARG A 64 -4.70 -5.84 -3.90
C ARG A 64 -4.01 -4.55 -4.33
N ALA A 65 -4.70 -3.72 -5.09
CA ALA A 65 -4.14 -2.49 -5.61
C ALA A 65 -3.81 -1.47 -4.50
N PHE A 66 -2.69 -0.79 -4.64
CA PHE A 66 -2.39 0.47 -3.96
C PHE A 66 -3.02 1.64 -4.69
N THR A 67 -2.97 1.63 -6.03
CA THR A 67 -3.69 2.59 -6.87
C THR A 67 -4.40 1.90 -8.03
N LEU A 68 -5.51 2.49 -8.46
CA LEU A 68 -6.20 2.19 -9.71
C LEU A 68 -6.17 3.41 -10.62
N SER A 69 -6.21 3.21 -11.93
CA SER A 69 -6.35 4.29 -12.90
C SER A 69 -7.30 3.89 -14.02
N PHE A 70 -8.17 4.83 -14.40
CA PHE A 70 -9.16 4.66 -15.45
C PHE A 70 -8.77 5.57 -16.60
N VAL A 71 -8.21 5.00 -17.67
CA VAL A 71 -7.64 5.79 -18.78
C VAL A 71 -8.11 5.24 -20.12
N ASN A 72 -8.93 6.01 -20.84
CA ASN A 72 -9.42 5.69 -22.19
C ASN A 72 -10.05 4.29 -22.32
N GLY A 73 -10.85 3.89 -21.33
CA GLY A 73 -11.48 2.57 -21.25
C GLY A 73 -10.58 1.43 -20.77
N ILE A 74 -9.31 1.70 -20.44
CA ILE A 74 -8.38 0.72 -19.86
C ILE A 74 -8.29 0.92 -18.36
N LEU A 75 -8.39 -0.18 -17.61
CA LEU A 75 -8.21 -0.24 -16.17
C LEU A 75 -6.76 -0.63 -15.86
N TYR A 76 -6.04 0.25 -15.16
CA TYR A 76 -4.71 -0.03 -14.64
C TYR A 76 -4.72 -0.22 -13.13
N ALA A 77 -3.78 -1.02 -12.62
CA ALA A 77 -3.57 -1.22 -11.21
C ALA A 77 -2.08 -1.26 -10.83
N ASN A 78 -1.72 -0.68 -9.68
CA ASN A 78 -0.42 -0.89 -9.03
C ASN A 78 -0.59 -1.85 -7.84
N ASN A 79 -0.19 -3.11 -8.00
CA ASN A 79 -0.24 -4.13 -6.94
C ASN A 79 1.08 -4.25 -6.14
N ASN A 80 2.12 -3.59 -6.63
CA ASN A 80 3.44 -3.47 -6.03
C ASN A 80 3.69 -2.00 -5.63
N ILE A 81 4.42 -1.80 -4.54
CA ILE A 81 4.96 -0.49 -4.15
C ILE A 81 6.30 -0.26 -4.85
N VAL A 82 7.09 -1.32 -5.04
CA VAL A 82 8.32 -1.24 -5.86
C VAL A 82 7.94 -0.83 -7.28
N ASP A 83 8.72 0.10 -7.86
CA ASP A 83 8.49 0.71 -9.17
C ASP A 83 7.16 1.47 -9.34
N ILE A 84 6.46 1.80 -8.24
CA ILE A 84 5.30 2.67 -8.31
C ILE A 84 5.69 4.07 -8.83
N GLY A 85 4.82 4.68 -9.62
CA GLY A 85 5.12 5.95 -10.30
C GLY A 85 6.01 5.81 -11.54
N ARG A 86 6.53 4.60 -11.84
CA ARG A 86 7.30 4.30 -13.06
C ARG A 86 6.58 3.31 -13.96
N THR A 87 6.05 2.23 -13.38
CA THR A 87 5.34 1.18 -14.12
C THR A 87 4.15 1.76 -14.89
N GLY A 88 4.06 1.45 -16.19
CA GLY A 88 2.99 1.96 -17.07
C GLY A 88 2.90 3.48 -17.13
N ASN A 89 4.05 4.18 -17.09
CA ASN A 89 4.12 5.64 -16.99
C ASN A 89 3.47 6.22 -15.73
N GLY A 90 3.42 5.42 -14.64
CA GLY A 90 2.84 5.81 -13.36
C GLY A 90 1.46 5.19 -13.08
N PHE A 91 0.71 4.85 -14.13
CA PHE A 91 -0.64 4.27 -14.01
C PHE A 91 -0.65 2.83 -13.46
N GLY A 92 0.45 2.11 -13.62
CA GLY A 92 0.57 0.69 -13.24
C GLY A 92 0.45 -0.26 -14.42
N ILE A 93 0.07 -1.50 -14.15
CA ILE A 93 -0.10 -2.51 -15.20
C ILE A 93 -1.54 -2.49 -15.72
N ASP A 94 -1.71 -2.70 -17.02
CA ASP A 94 -3.03 -2.98 -17.60
C ASP A 94 -3.56 -4.27 -16.97
N VAL A 95 -4.78 -4.22 -16.44
CA VAL A 95 -5.46 -5.34 -15.80
C VAL A 95 -6.87 -5.57 -16.36
N GLY A 96 -7.22 -4.90 -17.46
CA GLY A 96 -8.49 -5.06 -18.13
C GLY A 96 -9.12 -3.74 -18.56
N THR A 97 -10.45 -3.69 -18.59
CA THR A 97 -11.19 -2.56 -19.14
C THR A 97 -12.19 -1.98 -18.15
N TYR A 98 -12.61 -0.74 -18.39
CA TYR A 98 -13.73 -0.11 -17.70
C TYR A 98 -14.63 0.65 -18.68
N ASN A 99 -15.87 0.88 -18.27
CA ASN A 99 -16.79 1.83 -18.90
C ASN A 99 -17.72 2.43 -17.82
N THR A 100 -18.42 3.50 -18.16
CA THR A 100 -19.40 4.14 -17.26
C THR A 100 -20.83 4.11 -17.81
N TYR A 101 -21.37 2.91 -18.03
CA TYR A 101 -22.70 2.71 -18.60
C TYR A 101 -23.82 2.71 -17.54
N ASN A 102 -24.97 3.31 -17.86
CA ASN A 102 -26.17 3.36 -17.00
C ASN A 102 -25.91 3.84 -15.55
N GLY A 103 -24.97 4.77 -15.35
CA GLY A 103 -24.63 5.30 -14.03
C GLY A 103 -23.81 4.35 -13.14
N LEU A 104 -23.32 3.24 -13.69
CA LEU A 104 -22.43 2.30 -13.02
C LEU A 104 -21.03 2.43 -13.59
N LEU A 105 -20.02 2.24 -12.75
CA LEU A 105 -18.67 1.94 -13.20
C LEU A 105 -18.59 0.43 -13.42
N GLU A 106 -18.61 0.02 -14.68
CA GLU A 106 -18.45 -1.36 -15.08
C GLU A 106 -16.97 -1.62 -15.35
N THR A 107 -16.43 -2.69 -14.79
CA THR A 107 -15.05 -3.12 -15.01
C THR A 107 -15.07 -4.56 -15.51
N ASP A 108 -14.15 -4.91 -16.40
CA ASP A 108 -13.88 -6.29 -16.80
C ASP A 108 -12.40 -6.56 -16.61
N HIS A 109 -12.05 -7.19 -15.48
CA HIS A 109 -10.67 -7.53 -15.15
C HIS A 109 -10.27 -8.82 -15.84
N ASP A 110 -9.12 -8.84 -16.51
CA ASP A 110 -8.67 -9.95 -17.37
C ASP A 110 -8.81 -11.34 -16.73
N LEU A 111 -8.63 -11.41 -15.41
CA LEU A 111 -8.62 -12.66 -14.65
C LEU A 111 -9.71 -12.78 -13.58
N ASP A 112 -10.30 -11.67 -13.14
CA ASP A 112 -11.31 -11.64 -12.06
C ASP A 112 -12.72 -11.41 -12.64
N GLY A 113 -12.81 -11.11 -13.93
CA GLY A 113 -14.03 -10.91 -14.69
C GLY A 113 -14.74 -9.62 -14.34
N ALA A 114 -16.00 -9.57 -14.78
CA ALA A 114 -16.82 -8.37 -14.74
C ALA A 114 -17.32 -8.02 -13.34
N ASN A 115 -17.21 -6.74 -12.97
CA ASN A 115 -17.73 -6.17 -11.73
C ASN A 115 -18.35 -4.80 -11.97
N ASP A 116 -19.52 -4.60 -11.37
CA ASP A 116 -20.30 -3.35 -11.47
C ASP A 116 -20.23 -2.61 -10.13
N PHE A 117 -19.95 -1.30 -10.18
CA PHE A 117 -19.88 -0.45 -8.99
C PHE A 117 -20.84 0.73 -9.09
N GLU A 118 -21.58 0.95 -8.01
CA GLU A 118 -22.18 2.24 -7.74
C GLU A 118 -21.09 3.18 -7.22
N VAL A 119 -20.98 4.36 -7.82
CA VAL A 119 -20.00 5.38 -7.44
C VAL A 119 -20.70 6.48 -6.64
N THR A 120 -20.23 6.73 -5.42
CA THR A 120 -20.65 7.89 -4.63
C THR A 120 -19.49 8.87 -4.52
N ILE A 121 -19.69 10.12 -4.94
CA ILE A 121 -18.72 11.19 -4.72
C ILE A 121 -18.82 11.62 -3.26
N LEU A 122 -17.72 11.55 -2.52
CA LEU A 122 -17.63 11.94 -1.12
C LEU A 122 -17.05 13.36 -0.97
N SER A 123 -16.10 13.71 -1.84
CA SER A 123 -15.51 15.04 -1.95
C SER A 123 -14.89 15.24 -3.34
N ASN A 124 -14.29 16.41 -3.58
CA ASN A 124 -13.71 16.74 -4.89
C ASN A 124 -12.71 15.71 -5.42
N ASN A 125 -11.95 15.05 -4.53
CA ASN A 125 -10.97 14.04 -4.90
C ASN A 125 -11.23 12.71 -4.18
N GLU A 126 -12.47 12.42 -3.79
CA GLU A 126 -12.76 11.21 -3.05
C GLU A 126 -14.06 10.56 -3.51
N ILE A 127 -13.98 9.29 -3.86
CA ILE A 127 -15.12 8.48 -4.27
C ILE A 127 -15.22 7.21 -3.44
N LYS A 128 -16.43 6.67 -3.32
CA LYS A 128 -16.71 5.35 -2.79
C LYS A 128 -17.22 4.47 -3.91
N LEU A 129 -16.56 3.34 -4.13
CA LEU A 129 -17.02 2.28 -5.04
C LEU A 129 -17.77 1.23 -4.22
N TYR A 130 -19.05 1.04 -4.48
CA TYR A 130 -19.86 0.01 -3.83
C TYR A 130 -20.25 -1.09 -4.82
N ASN A 131 -19.87 -2.33 -4.53
CA ASN A 131 -20.29 -3.50 -5.30
C ASN A 131 -21.42 -4.22 -4.57
N TYR A 132 -22.61 -4.23 -5.17
CA TYR A 132 -23.80 -4.85 -4.58
C TYR A 132 -23.68 -6.38 -4.47
N ARG A 133 -23.10 -7.05 -5.48
CA ARG A 133 -23.00 -8.52 -5.54
C ARG A 133 -22.12 -9.07 -4.41
N GLN A 134 -21.02 -8.37 -4.12
CA GLN A 134 -20.08 -8.73 -3.06
C GLN A 134 -20.42 -8.05 -1.73
N ASN A 135 -21.31 -7.05 -1.71
CA ASN A 135 -21.58 -6.25 -0.52
C ASN A 135 -20.27 -5.71 0.11
N VAL A 136 -19.50 -4.97 -0.69
CA VAL A 136 -18.22 -4.38 -0.28
C VAL A 136 -18.10 -2.95 -0.82
N SER A 137 -17.55 -2.05 0.00
CA SER A 137 -17.26 -0.66 -0.36
C SER A 137 -15.77 -0.38 -0.26
N TYR A 138 -15.19 0.21 -1.31
CA TYR A 138 -13.83 0.73 -1.35
C TYR A 138 -13.85 2.25 -1.39
N TYR A 139 -12.87 2.88 -0.74
CA TYR A 139 -12.72 4.34 -0.69
C TYR A 139 -11.47 4.72 -1.44
N LEU A 140 -11.63 5.58 -2.44
CA LEU A 140 -10.60 5.94 -3.39
C LEU A 140 -10.32 7.44 -3.28
N ILE A 141 -9.05 7.82 -3.21
CA ILE A 141 -8.60 9.22 -3.15
C ILE A 141 -7.81 9.55 -4.41
N GLY A 142 -8.28 10.56 -5.15
CA GLY A 142 -7.74 11.00 -6.43
C GLY A 142 -6.51 11.89 -6.29
N TYR A 143 -5.51 11.62 -7.14
CA TYR A 143 -4.28 12.39 -7.28
C TYR A 143 -3.85 12.47 -8.75
N GLN A 144 -3.20 13.56 -9.12
CA GLN A 144 -2.41 13.63 -10.34
C GLN A 144 -1.06 12.92 -10.11
N ILE A 145 -0.48 12.27 -11.13
CA ILE A 145 0.75 11.47 -10.99
C ILE A 145 1.90 12.28 -10.38
N ASN A 146 1.98 13.56 -10.71
CA ASN A 146 3.03 14.49 -10.26
C ASN A 146 2.76 15.12 -8.88
N GLN A 147 1.60 14.85 -8.28
CA GLN A 147 1.19 15.34 -6.95
C GLN A 147 1.04 14.20 -5.94
N PHE A 148 1.21 12.95 -6.37
CA PHE A 148 1.09 11.79 -5.51
C PHE A 148 2.33 11.66 -4.60
N ASP A 149 2.08 11.49 -3.30
CA ASP A 149 3.13 11.30 -2.30
C ASP A 149 3.54 9.82 -2.24
N TYR A 150 4.48 9.45 -3.10
CA TYR A 150 5.00 8.09 -3.19
C TYR A 150 5.72 7.66 -1.91
N ASP A 151 6.47 8.57 -1.27
CA ASP A 151 7.22 8.25 -0.05
C ASP A 151 6.27 7.89 1.09
N LYS A 152 5.21 8.68 1.27
CA LYS A 152 4.15 8.36 2.24
C LYS A 152 3.54 6.99 2.00
N LEU A 153 3.32 6.60 0.74
CA LEU A 153 2.80 5.27 0.41
C LEU A 153 3.73 4.15 0.92
N PHE A 154 5.05 4.26 0.72
CA PHE A 154 6.03 3.29 1.23
C PHE A 154 5.91 3.13 2.73
N TYR A 155 5.88 4.24 3.47
CA TYR A 155 5.88 4.21 4.93
C TYR A 155 4.53 3.77 5.52
N GLU A 156 3.40 4.12 4.89
CA GLU A 156 2.09 3.64 5.33
C GLU A 156 1.87 2.15 5.05
N ASN A 157 2.60 1.57 4.08
CA ASN A 157 2.45 0.18 3.64
C ASN A 157 3.78 -0.60 3.76
N ILE A 158 4.62 -0.26 4.73
CA ILE A 158 6.01 -0.73 4.82
C ILE A 158 6.15 -2.26 4.94
N GLU A 159 5.23 -2.96 5.60
CA GLU A 159 5.24 -4.43 5.67
C GLU A 159 5.07 -5.03 4.29
N TYR A 160 4.19 -4.45 3.46
CA TYR A 160 4.01 -4.90 2.09
C TYR A 160 5.25 -4.64 1.26
N PHE A 161 5.91 -3.49 1.44
CA PHE A 161 7.16 -3.17 0.75
C PHE A 161 8.28 -4.16 1.08
N LEU A 162 8.44 -4.49 2.37
CA LEU A 162 9.44 -5.46 2.83
C LEU A 162 9.25 -6.86 2.23
N GLN A 163 8.02 -7.20 1.83
CA GLN A 163 7.65 -8.49 1.24
C GLN A 163 7.76 -8.55 -0.29
N GLU A 164 8.13 -7.47 -0.97
CA GLU A 164 8.18 -7.45 -2.46
C GLU A 164 9.51 -7.97 -3.02
N TYR A 165 10.37 -8.51 -2.15
CA TYR A 165 11.61 -9.18 -2.52
C TYR A 165 11.66 -10.55 -1.86
N VAL A 166 12.24 -11.55 -2.55
CA VAL A 166 12.54 -12.87 -1.96
C VAL A 166 13.40 -12.73 -0.71
N GLY A 167 14.30 -11.75 -0.70
CA GLY A 167 14.93 -11.31 0.53
C GLY A 167 15.80 -10.08 0.34
N TRP A 168 16.42 -9.65 1.42
CA TRP A 168 17.18 -8.43 1.57
C TRP A 168 18.62 -8.82 1.91
N ALA A 169 19.59 -8.44 1.09
CA ALA A 169 21.00 -8.75 1.30
C ALA A 169 21.74 -7.53 1.85
N LYS A 170 22.49 -7.70 2.93
CA LYS A 170 23.32 -6.66 3.54
C LYS A 170 24.38 -6.21 2.53
N VAL A 171 24.49 -4.90 2.35
CA VAL A 171 25.45 -4.27 1.41
C VAL A 171 26.41 -3.32 2.10
N ASN A 172 26.07 -2.83 3.29
CA ASN A 172 26.92 -1.95 4.06
C ASN A 172 26.66 -2.13 5.57
N THR A 173 27.72 -1.97 6.37
CA THR A 173 27.67 -1.86 7.83
C THR A 173 28.53 -0.69 8.23
N THR A 174 28.02 0.24 9.03
CA THR A 174 28.75 1.47 9.38
C THR A 174 28.50 1.89 10.82
N GLY A 175 29.58 2.25 11.53
CA GLY A 175 29.53 2.75 12.89
C GLY A 175 29.30 1.66 13.94
N GLY A 176 28.98 2.11 15.16
CA GLY A 176 28.55 1.27 16.28
C GLY A 176 29.60 0.37 16.92
N TYR A 177 29.11 -0.46 17.85
CA TYR A 177 29.85 -1.50 18.56
C TYR A 177 29.49 -2.90 18.02
N GLU A 178 30.47 -3.80 18.06
CA GLU A 178 30.28 -5.19 17.65
C GLU A 178 29.13 -5.85 18.43
N ASN A 179 28.24 -6.52 17.72
CA ASN A 179 27.08 -7.21 18.27
C ASN A 179 26.73 -8.45 17.43
N ALA A 180 25.85 -9.31 17.94
CA ALA A 180 25.52 -10.58 17.30
C ALA A 180 24.88 -10.39 15.91
N PHE A 181 24.11 -9.33 15.70
CA PHE A 181 23.46 -9.05 14.42
C PHE A 181 24.45 -8.70 13.30
N ASP A 182 25.71 -8.37 13.63
CA ASP A 182 26.76 -8.15 12.62
C ASP A 182 27.00 -9.36 11.73
N ALA A 183 26.70 -10.57 12.23
CA ALA A 183 26.79 -11.80 11.46
C ALA A 183 25.64 -11.99 10.46
N GLU A 184 24.48 -11.34 10.67
CA GLU A 184 23.30 -11.50 9.81
C GLU A 184 23.49 -10.76 8.48
N ASN A 185 23.56 -11.52 7.39
CA ASN A 185 23.83 -10.99 6.04
C ASN A 185 22.57 -10.95 5.17
N TYR A 186 21.54 -11.70 5.52
CA TYR A 186 20.29 -11.76 4.76
C TYR A 186 19.07 -11.71 5.68
N LEU A 187 18.02 -11.02 5.23
CA LEU A 187 16.71 -11.01 5.87
C LEU A 187 15.62 -11.39 4.85
N GLU A 188 14.59 -12.11 5.28
CA GLU A 188 13.39 -12.37 4.49
C GLU A 188 12.17 -11.94 5.32
N PHE A 189 11.26 -11.20 4.70
CA PHE A 189 9.94 -10.90 5.25
C PHE A 189 8.93 -11.64 4.39
N THR A 190 8.30 -12.68 4.95
CA THR A 190 7.50 -13.58 4.13
C THR A 190 6.17 -12.93 3.76
N PRO A 191 5.64 -13.17 2.54
CA PRO A 191 4.34 -12.64 2.14
C PRO A 191 3.18 -13.46 2.71
N ASP A 192 3.45 -14.64 3.29
CA ASP A 192 2.46 -15.56 3.85
C ASP A 192 1.76 -14.96 5.09
N ASN A 193 2.46 -14.13 5.86
CA ASN A 193 1.88 -13.34 6.94
C ASN A 193 2.70 -12.06 7.20
N ILE A 194 2.08 -11.03 7.77
CA ILE A 194 2.73 -9.74 8.08
C ILE A 194 3.53 -9.73 9.40
N THR A 195 3.91 -10.90 9.91
CA THR A 195 4.48 -11.05 11.25
C THR A 195 5.72 -11.94 11.32
N THR A 196 6.10 -12.65 10.26
CA THR A 196 7.23 -13.60 10.28
C THR A 196 8.38 -13.06 9.45
N PHE A 197 9.58 -13.16 10.01
CA PHE A 197 10.82 -12.93 9.27
C PHE A 197 11.74 -14.14 9.39
N ARG A 198 12.69 -14.24 8.46
CA ARG A 198 13.83 -15.14 8.56
C ARG A 198 15.12 -14.35 8.39
N SER A 199 16.22 -14.90 8.90
CA SER A 199 17.54 -14.33 8.70
C SER A 199 18.60 -15.41 8.46
N SER A 200 19.70 -15.01 7.85
CA SER A 200 20.82 -15.88 7.54
C SER A 200 22.15 -15.18 7.67
N GLN A 201 23.11 -15.93 8.21
CA GLN A 201 24.52 -15.58 8.32
C GLN A 201 25.35 -16.11 7.15
N ASP A 202 24.70 -16.63 6.10
CA ASP A 202 25.41 -17.11 4.92
C ASP A 202 26.33 -16.04 4.33
N PRO A 203 27.42 -16.42 3.64
CA PRO A 203 28.39 -15.46 3.12
C PRO A 203 27.79 -14.48 2.12
N PHE A 204 28.31 -13.26 2.09
CA PHE A 204 27.94 -12.25 1.10
C PHE A 204 28.08 -12.76 -0.35
N GLY A 205 27.19 -12.28 -1.22
CA GLY A 205 27.24 -12.56 -2.66
C GLY A 205 26.60 -13.88 -3.08
N MET A 206 26.06 -14.66 -2.14
CA MET A 206 25.23 -15.83 -2.44
C MET A 206 23.96 -15.40 -3.19
N GLN A 207 23.52 -16.24 -4.15
CA GLN A 207 22.24 -16.05 -4.82
C GLN A 207 21.10 -16.24 -3.82
N ILE A 208 20.09 -15.37 -3.87
CA ILE A 208 19.01 -15.38 -2.87
C ILE A 208 18.27 -16.73 -2.81
N ALA A 209 18.18 -17.44 -3.93
CA ALA A 209 17.57 -18.77 -4.02
C ALA A 209 18.36 -19.87 -3.29
N ASP A 210 19.66 -19.66 -3.06
CA ASP A 210 20.56 -20.62 -2.41
C ASP A 210 20.77 -20.32 -0.92
N VAL A 211 20.24 -19.19 -0.42
CA VAL A 211 20.38 -18.77 0.98
C VAL A 211 19.64 -19.75 1.89
N SER A 212 20.35 -20.25 2.90
CA SER A 212 19.80 -21.08 3.96
C SER A 212 19.27 -20.19 5.08
N TRP A 213 17.95 -20.19 5.27
CA TRP A 213 17.27 -19.42 6.31
C TRP A 213 17.45 -20.08 7.69
N ASN A 214 18.57 -19.77 8.34
CA ASN A 214 19.03 -20.41 9.57
C ASN A 214 18.22 -20.01 10.80
N TYR A 215 17.62 -18.82 10.77
CA TYR A 215 16.87 -18.26 11.89
C TYR A 215 15.50 -17.81 11.44
N ILE A 216 14.52 -18.00 12.32
CA ILE A 216 13.13 -17.60 12.13
C ILE A 216 12.68 -16.84 13.38
N GLY A 217 11.76 -15.90 13.18
CA GLY A 217 11.18 -15.15 14.27
C GLY A 217 9.98 -14.32 13.84
N GLY A 218 9.46 -13.57 14.82
CA GLY A 218 8.38 -12.62 14.61
C GLY A 218 8.90 -11.19 14.46
N TYR A 219 8.39 -10.41 13.51
CA TYR A 219 8.67 -8.97 13.43
C TYR A 219 7.45 -8.13 13.74
N LYS A 220 7.69 -6.91 14.24
CA LYS A 220 6.66 -5.89 14.45
C LYS A 220 7.17 -4.53 14.01
N VAL A 221 6.31 -3.76 13.38
CA VAL A 221 6.60 -2.39 12.93
C VAL A 221 5.74 -1.40 13.72
N TYR A 222 6.36 -0.27 14.07
CA TYR A 222 5.74 0.80 14.83
C TYR A 222 5.89 2.13 14.09
N ASP A 223 4.88 2.98 14.23
CA ASP A 223 4.98 4.38 13.83
C ASP A 223 5.76 5.18 14.86
N VAL A 224 6.47 6.22 14.41
CA VAL A 224 7.24 7.10 15.29
C VAL A 224 6.53 8.44 15.39
N ALA A 225 6.23 8.86 16.61
CA ALA A 225 5.53 10.13 16.84
C ALA A 225 6.31 11.30 16.23
N GLY A 226 5.67 12.03 15.31
CA GLY A 226 6.25 13.19 14.63
C GLY A 226 7.15 12.88 13.44
N TYR A 227 7.19 11.63 12.95
CA TYR A 227 7.94 11.24 11.76
C TYR A 227 7.06 10.44 10.80
N GLU A 228 7.05 10.85 9.54
CA GLU A 228 6.36 10.13 8.46
C GLU A 228 7.30 9.17 7.73
N ASP A 229 8.60 9.50 7.70
CA ASP A 229 9.70 8.84 7.00
C ASP A 229 10.57 7.94 7.89
N LEU A 230 10.05 7.55 9.06
CA LEU A 230 10.74 6.71 10.02
C LEU A 230 9.79 5.71 10.65
N LYS A 231 10.25 4.46 10.78
CA LYS A 231 9.55 3.39 11.50
C LYS A 231 10.49 2.76 12.51
N ILE A 232 9.94 2.09 13.51
CA ILE A 232 10.71 1.16 14.33
C ILE A 232 10.37 -0.25 13.91
N LEU A 233 11.40 -1.03 13.57
CA LEU A 233 11.31 -2.46 13.30
C LEU A 233 11.87 -3.19 14.51
N THR A 234 11.10 -4.14 15.06
CA THR A 234 11.57 -5.07 16.08
C THR A 234 11.57 -6.47 15.52
N LEU A 235 12.70 -7.16 15.61
CA LEU A 235 12.89 -8.56 15.24
C LEU A 235 12.99 -9.41 16.51
N ASN A 236 12.04 -10.30 16.73
CA ASN A 236 12.01 -11.22 17.87
C ASN A 236 12.35 -12.63 17.37
N TYR A 237 13.57 -13.07 17.62
CA TYR A 237 14.02 -14.41 17.24
C TYR A 237 13.34 -15.47 18.10
N ASP A 238 13.04 -16.63 17.53
CA ASP A 238 12.42 -17.75 18.28
C ASP A 238 13.29 -18.23 19.46
N GLY A 239 14.61 -17.95 19.42
CA GLY A 239 15.55 -18.18 20.51
C GLY A 239 15.41 -17.23 21.71
N GLY A 240 14.60 -16.17 21.59
CA GLY A 240 14.32 -15.19 22.64
C GLY A 240 15.07 -13.85 22.51
N ASP A 241 16.00 -13.74 21.57
CA ASP A 241 16.73 -12.50 21.29
C ASP A 241 15.83 -11.47 20.59
N ILE A 242 16.01 -10.19 20.92
CA ILE A 242 15.22 -9.09 20.37
C ILE A 242 16.17 -8.02 19.84
N GLU A 243 16.06 -7.74 18.55
CA GLU A 243 16.76 -6.64 17.89
C GLU A 243 15.79 -5.52 17.53
N LYS A 244 16.20 -4.28 17.74
CA LYS A 244 15.38 -3.09 17.48
C LYS A 244 16.12 -2.09 16.59
N PHE A 245 15.44 -1.67 15.53
CA PHE A 245 16.01 -0.79 14.52
C PHE A 245 15.11 0.41 14.26
N GLU A 246 15.73 1.57 14.04
CA GLU A 246 15.15 2.62 13.20
C GLU A 246 15.22 2.15 11.74
N LEU A 247 14.06 1.97 11.10
CA LEU A 247 13.91 1.59 9.70
C LEU A 247 13.60 2.83 8.86
N SER A 248 14.44 3.07 7.85
CA SER A 248 14.19 4.06 6.79
C SER A 248 14.37 3.46 5.40
N VAL A 249 13.65 4.01 4.43
CA VAL A 249 13.71 3.62 3.03
C VAL A 249 14.67 4.56 2.31
N ILE A 250 15.72 4.03 1.69
CA ILE A 250 16.66 4.83 0.88
C ILE A 250 16.11 4.97 -0.56
N ASN A 251 15.56 3.88 -1.09
CA ASN A 251 14.77 3.82 -2.32
C ASN A 251 13.98 2.50 -2.37
N ASP A 252 13.22 2.31 -3.45
CA ASP A 252 12.42 1.11 -3.73
C ASP A 252 13.20 -0.21 -3.80
N GLY A 253 14.53 -0.19 -3.77
CA GLY A 253 15.39 -1.38 -3.71
C GLY A 253 16.38 -1.39 -2.55
N ARG A 254 16.30 -0.44 -1.61
CA ARG A 254 17.26 -0.33 -0.50
C ARG A 254 16.65 0.26 0.77
N ILE A 255 16.91 -0.39 1.89
CA ILE A 255 16.54 0.06 3.24
C ILE A 255 17.77 0.25 4.12
N SER A 256 17.60 1.07 5.15
CA SER A 256 18.58 1.26 6.23
C SER A 256 17.95 0.86 7.56
N LEU A 257 18.69 0.07 8.33
CA LEU A 257 18.34 -0.40 9.67
C LEU A 257 19.40 0.11 10.65
N TYR A 258 19.06 1.12 11.43
CA TYR A 258 19.93 1.65 12.49
C TYR A 258 19.61 0.96 13.83
N ASN A 259 20.52 0.15 14.33
CA ASN A 259 20.36 -0.59 15.58
C ASN A 259 20.47 0.35 16.78
N LEU A 260 19.42 0.37 17.61
CA LEU A 260 19.32 1.30 18.73
C LEU A 260 20.27 0.98 19.89
N ASN A 261 20.67 -0.29 20.03
CA ASN A 261 21.53 -0.75 21.12
C ASN A 261 23.02 -0.61 20.77
N SER A 262 23.39 -1.06 19.57
CA SER A 262 24.79 -1.07 19.15
C SER A 262 25.23 0.22 18.44
N GLU A 263 24.29 1.10 18.09
CA GLU A 263 24.54 2.31 17.29
C GLU A 263 25.13 1.99 15.90
N THR A 264 24.89 0.78 15.39
CA THR A 264 25.35 0.30 14.08
C THR A 264 24.27 0.51 13.02
N THR A 265 24.63 1.06 11.86
CA THR A 265 23.75 1.13 10.70
C THR A 265 24.04 0.00 9.73
N TYR A 266 23.01 -0.72 9.33
CA TYR A 266 23.05 -1.75 8.29
C TYR A 266 22.21 -1.32 7.09
N GLU A 267 22.80 -1.33 5.90
CA GLU A 267 22.03 -1.16 4.66
C GLU A 267 21.78 -2.50 4.01
N PHE A 268 20.54 -2.72 3.57
CA PHE A 268 20.13 -3.91 2.86
C PHE A 268 19.54 -3.56 1.50
N SER A 269 19.85 -4.37 0.49
CA SER A 269 19.32 -4.26 -0.87
C SER A 269 18.41 -5.43 -1.21
N GLY A 270 17.25 -5.14 -1.78
CA GLY A 270 16.27 -6.15 -2.19
C GLY A 270 16.81 -7.07 -3.29
N ARG A 271 16.54 -8.37 -3.17
CA ARG A 271 16.96 -9.43 -4.09
C ARG A 271 15.77 -10.28 -4.50
N GLY A 272 15.67 -10.57 -5.79
CA GLY A 272 14.54 -11.33 -6.36
C GLY A 272 13.23 -10.57 -6.21
N PHE A 273 13.03 -9.52 -6.99
CA PHE A 273 11.77 -8.77 -6.99
C PHE A 273 10.58 -9.69 -7.28
N ILE A 274 9.53 -9.56 -6.47
CA ILE A 274 8.30 -10.32 -6.57
C ILE A 274 7.21 -9.44 -7.20
N GLN A 275 6.91 -9.71 -8.46
CA GLN A 275 5.79 -9.05 -9.14
C GLN A 275 4.46 -9.73 -8.75
N PHE A 276 3.54 -8.97 -8.17
CA PHE A 276 2.19 -9.43 -7.85
C PHE A 276 1.25 -9.21 -9.04
N LYS A 277 1.05 -10.27 -9.81
CA LYS A 277 0.02 -10.39 -10.85
C LYS A 277 -0.77 -11.65 -10.57
N LYS A 278 -2.08 -11.62 -10.80
CA LYS A 278 -2.84 -12.87 -10.91
C LYS A 278 -2.38 -13.56 -12.21
N SER A 279 -2.19 -14.87 -12.20
CA SER A 279 -1.85 -15.63 -13.41
C SER A 279 -3.10 -16.28 -14.03
N GLU A 280 -3.16 -16.37 -15.37
CA GLU A 280 -3.99 -17.43 -16.00
C GLU A 280 -3.41 -18.78 -15.57
N GLU A 281 -4.24 -19.78 -15.30
CA GLU A 281 -3.81 -21.14 -15.00
C GLU A 281 -3.06 -21.79 -16.20
N THR A 282 -1.86 -21.31 -16.53
CA THR A 282 -0.95 -21.98 -17.45
C THR A 282 0.23 -22.51 -16.67
N LYS A 283 0.17 -23.82 -16.44
CA LYS A 283 1.29 -24.69 -16.06
C LYS A 283 2.45 -24.46 -17.04
N THR A 284 3.29 -23.48 -16.75
CA THR A 284 4.56 -23.31 -17.45
C THR A 284 5.63 -23.04 -16.40
N GLU A 285 6.59 -23.96 -16.38
CA GLU A 285 7.72 -24.11 -15.46
C GLU A 285 8.71 -22.94 -15.55
N ALA A 286 8.31 -21.73 -15.19
CA ALA A 286 9.26 -20.66 -14.91
C ALA A 286 9.63 -20.73 -13.42
N LYS A 287 10.80 -21.28 -13.12
CA LYS A 287 11.30 -21.53 -11.76
C LYS A 287 11.60 -20.28 -10.92
N ASP A 288 11.53 -19.06 -11.46
CA ASP A 288 12.17 -17.90 -10.81
C ASP A 288 11.30 -16.65 -10.63
N ILE A 289 9.98 -16.81 -10.52
CA ILE A 289 9.16 -15.77 -9.91
C ILE A 289 8.49 -16.43 -8.72
N VAL A 290 8.76 -15.98 -7.50
CA VAL A 290 7.97 -16.35 -6.33
C VAL A 290 6.58 -15.74 -6.54
N ARG A 291 5.77 -16.43 -7.33
CA ARG A 291 4.41 -16.06 -7.69
C ARG A 291 3.55 -16.32 -6.46
N ASN A 292 3.26 -15.27 -5.71
CA ASN A 292 2.23 -15.36 -4.69
C ASN A 292 0.90 -14.93 -5.32
N ASP A 293 0.20 -15.93 -5.89
CA ASP A 293 -1.22 -15.82 -6.22
C ASP A 293 -2.00 -15.65 -4.90
N GLY A 294 -2.15 -14.43 -4.39
CA GLY A 294 -3.09 -14.18 -3.30
C GLY A 294 -2.69 -13.26 -2.17
N ARG A 295 -1.69 -12.37 -2.31
CA ARG A 295 -1.42 -11.34 -1.28
C ARG A 295 -2.61 -10.38 -1.16
N LYS A 296 -3.57 -10.70 -0.31
CA LYS A 296 -4.66 -9.83 0.08
C LYS A 296 -4.13 -8.79 1.06
N ARG A 297 -4.40 -7.50 0.80
CA ARG A 297 -4.12 -6.48 1.81
C ARG A 297 -4.96 -6.77 3.06
N THR A 298 -4.35 -6.71 4.22
CA THR A 298 -4.97 -6.68 5.53
C THR A 298 -4.88 -5.27 6.10
N LYS A 299 -5.82 -4.93 7.00
CA LYS A 299 -5.78 -3.65 7.71
C LYS A 299 -4.72 -3.74 8.80
N ILE A 300 -3.71 -2.88 8.71
CA ILE A 300 -2.60 -2.84 9.67
C ILE A 300 -2.86 -1.65 10.60
N ILE A 301 -2.94 -1.94 11.91
CA ILE A 301 -3.00 -0.91 12.94
C ILE A 301 -1.68 -0.98 13.69
N ARG A 302 -0.83 0.03 13.49
CA ARG A 302 0.45 0.13 14.18
C ARG A 302 0.29 0.89 15.49
N GLU A 303 1.08 0.47 16.47
CA GLU A 303 1.31 1.26 17.67
C GLU A 303 2.25 2.41 17.34
N THR A 304 1.95 3.61 17.86
CA THR A 304 2.85 4.77 17.77
C THR A 304 3.71 4.85 19.02
N ILE A 305 5.01 5.04 18.84
CA ILE A 305 5.97 5.16 19.94
C ILE A 305 6.78 6.46 19.85
N GLU A 306 7.13 6.99 21.02
CA GLU A 306 7.96 8.18 21.16
C GLU A 306 9.43 7.82 20.93
N ARG A 307 10.11 8.54 20.03
CA ARG A 307 11.53 8.28 19.70
C ARG A 307 12.45 8.32 20.93
N ARG A 308 12.14 9.15 21.94
CA ARG A 308 12.93 9.27 23.17
C ARG A 308 12.86 8.04 24.08
N ASN A 309 11.81 7.23 23.93
CA ASN A 309 11.59 6.02 24.74
C ASN A 309 12.32 4.79 24.16
N LEU A 310 13.10 4.99 23.10
CA LEU A 310 13.85 3.94 22.40
C LEU A 310 15.27 3.73 22.95
N LYS A 311 15.75 4.64 23.81
CA LYS A 311 17.06 4.59 24.47
C LYS A 311 16.92 4.19 25.93
#